data_AF-A0A072VDG0-F1
#
_entry.id   AF-A0A072VDG0-F1
#
_cell.length_a   1.000
_cell.length_b   1.000
_cell.length_c   1.000
_cell.angle_alpha   90.00
_cell.angle_beta   90.00
_cell.angle_gamma   90.00
#
_symmetry.space_group_name_H-M   'P 1'
#
loop_
_entity.id
_entity.type
_entity.pdbx_description
1 polymer ?
#
loop_
_entity_poly.entity_id
_entity_poly.type
_entity_poly.pdbx_seq_one_letter_code
_entity_poly.pdbx_strand_id
1 'polypeptide(L)' 'MVKTLKFVNVIIFFLSLFLSAHNFFLVAQNIDAIIKCETVADCPPDTEHKKYRCVKNICIYRWFL' A
#
# COMPACT_ATOMS: atom_id res chain seq x y z
N MET A 1 33.61 -18.09 -21.20
CA MET A 1 32.25 -18.33 -20.65
C MET A 1 31.96 -17.58 -19.33
N VAL A 2 32.96 -17.23 -18.51
CA VAL A 2 32.77 -16.56 -17.20
C VAL A 2 32.29 -15.10 -17.31
N LYS A 3 32.65 -14.38 -18.39
CA LYS A 3 32.24 -12.98 -18.63
C LYS A 3 30.72 -12.84 -18.82
N THR A 4 30.11 -13.77 -19.54
CA THR A 4 28.66 -13.81 -19.79
C THR A 4 27.88 -14.09 -18.50
N LEU A 5 28.40 -14.96 -17.62
CA LEU A 5 27.80 -15.25 -16.32
C LEU A 5 27.80 -14.01 -15.42
N LYS A 6 28.90 -13.24 -15.39
CA LYS A 6 28.98 -11.97 -14.64
C LYS A 6 27.98 -10.94 -15.16
N PHE A 7 27.80 -10.84 -16.48
CA PHE A 7 26.85 -9.93 -17.09
C PHE A 7 25.40 -10.26 -16.73
N VAL A 8 25.03 -11.54 -16.82
CA VAL A 8 23.68 -12.01 -16.41
C VAL A 8 23.44 -11.74 -14.93
N ASN A 9 24.44 -11.96 -14.06
CA ASN A 9 24.29 -11.74 -12.63
C ASN A 9 24.05 -10.25 -12.29
N VAL A 10 24.71 -9.34 -13.00
CA VAL A 10 24.50 -7.89 -12.84
C VAL A 10 23.08 -7.49 -13.28
N ILE A 11 22.59 -8.03 -14.40
CA ILE A 11 21.22 -7.78 -14.87
C ILE A 11 20.18 -8.28 -13.86
N ILE A 12 20.34 -9.52 -13.37
CA ILE A 12 19.45 -10.10 -12.36
C ILE A 12 19.45 -9.23 -11.10
N PHE A 13 20.62 -8.80 -10.63
CA PHE A 13 20.75 -7.94 -9.46
C PHE A 13 19.93 -6.64 -9.63
N PHE A 14 20.11 -5.92 -10.74
CA PHE A 14 19.37 -4.69 -11.01
C PHE A 14 17.86 -4.92 -11.13
N LEU A 15 17.42 -5.99 -11.80
CA LEU A 15 16.01 -6.38 -11.89
C LEU A 15 15.41 -6.65 -10.51
N SER A 16 16.09 -7.44 -9.67
CA SER A 16 15.61 -7.72 -8.31
C SER A 16 15.50 -6.47 -7.45
N LEU A 17 16.45 -5.53 -7.59
CA LEU A 17 16.45 -4.27 -6.86
C LEU A 17 15.27 -3.39 -7.32
N PHE A 18 15.01 -3.32 -8.62
CA PHE A 18 13.88 -2.58 -9.19
C PHE A 18 12.52 -3.14 -8.76
N LEU A 19 12.34 -4.47 -8.82
CA LEU A 19 11.11 -5.12 -8.34
C LEU A 19 10.90 -4.91 -6.84
N SER A 20 11.95 -5.01 -6.03
CA SER A 20 11.84 -4.79 -4.58
C SER A 20 11.46 -3.35 -4.23
N ALA A 21 12.03 -2.36 -4.91
CA ALA A 21 11.70 -0.95 -4.73
C ALA A 21 10.25 -0.64 -5.15
N HIS A 22 9.80 -1.20 -6.29
CA HIS A 22 8.43 -1.01 -6.77
C HIS A 22 7.40 -1.66 -5.84
N ASN A 23 7.68 -2.86 -5.33
CA ASN A 23 6.83 -3.51 -4.33
C ASN A 23 6.76 -2.72 -3.02
N PHE A 24 7.90 -2.18 -2.55
CA PHE A 24 7.93 -1.36 -1.34
C PHE A 24 7.11 -0.06 -1.50
N PHE A 25 7.23 0.61 -2.65
CA PHE A 25 6.47 1.82 -2.96
C PHE A 25 4.96 1.55 -3.00
N LEU A 26 4.54 0.42 -3.58
CA LEU A 26 3.14 0.02 -3.61
C LEU A 26 2.58 -0.29 -2.20
N VAL A 27 3.39 -0.87 -1.32
CA VAL A 27 3.02 -1.11 0.09
C VAL A 27 2.90 0.21 0.86
N ALA A 28 3.80 1.17 0.64
CA ALA A 28 3.75 2.47 1.29
C ALA A 28 2.47 3.25 0.96
N GLN A 29 2.06 3.28 -0.32
CA GLN A 29 0.82 3.95 -0.73
C GLN A 29 -0.45 3.34 -0.14
N ASN A 30 -0.44 2.03 0.13
CA ASN A 30 -1.57 1.37 0.82
C ASN A 30 -1.69 1.79 2.29
N ILE A 31 -0.58 2.20 2.92
CA ILE A 31 -0.58 2.71 4.31
C ILE A 31 -1.00 4.18 4.35
N ASP A 32 -0.62 4.99 3.36
CA ASP A 32 -0.99 6.41 3.29
C ASP A 32 -2.48 6.65 2.99
N ALA A 33 -3.18 5.67 2.41
CA ALA A 33 -4.64 5.72 2.23
C ALA A 33 -5.42 5.53 3.54
N ILE A 34 -4.73 5.25 4.66
CA ILE A 34 -5.37 5.06 5.95
C ILE A 34 -5.67 6.43 6.56
N ILE A 35 -6.94 6.84 6.45
CA ILE A 35 -7.44 8.07 7.08
C ILE A 35 -7.39 7.87 8.59
N LYS A 36 -6.54 8.65 9.28
CA LYS A 36 -6.48 8.69 10.73
C LYS A 36 -7.71 9.42 11.28
N CYS A 37 -8.20 8.97 12.42
CA CYS A 37 -9.33 9.59 13.11
C CYS A 37 -9.12 9.55 14.62
N GLU A 38 -9.65 10.53 15.34
CA GLU A 38 -9.80 10.51 16.79
C GLU A 38 -11.26 10.22 17.14
N THR A 39 -12.18 10.76 16.34
CA THR A 39 -13.62 10.53 16.42
C THR A 39 -14.20 10.17 15.05
N VAL A 40 -15.42 9.66 15.01
CA VAL A 40 -16.11 9.33 13.74
C VAL A 40 -16.33 10.57 12.85
N ALA A 41 -16.32 11.78 13.44
CA ALA A 41 -16.48 13.03 12.70
C ALA A 41 -15.25 13.37 11.83
N ASP A 42 -14.09 12.79 12.12
CA ASP A 42 -12.87 12.96 11.31
C ASP A 42 -12.88 12.08 10.06
N CYS A 43 -13.81 11.12 9.99
CA CYS A 43 -13.96 10.25 8.84
C CYS A 43 -14.83 10.90 7.74
N PRO A 44 -14.69 10.44 6.48
CA PRO A 44 -15.58 10.88 5.40
C PRO A 44 -17.05 10.65 5.77
N PRO A 45 -17.96 11.49 5.26
CA PRO A 45 -19.39 11.32 5.52
C PRO A 45 -19.87 9.96 5.03
N ASP A 46 -20.79 9.36 5.78
CA ASP A 46 -21.47 8.14 5.40
C ASP A 46 -22.17 8.33 4.05
N THR A 47 -22.09 7.31 3.19
CA THR A 47 -22.87 7.23 1.95
C THR A 47 -23.88 6.09 2.05
N GLU A 48 -24.85 6.04 1.13
CA GLU A 48 -25.92 5.01 1.10
C GLU A 48 -25.38 3.58 1.23
N HIS A 49 -24.18 3.33 0.69
CA HIS A 49 -23.54 2.01 0.68
C HIS A 49 -22.31 1.90 1.60
N LYS A 50 -21.88 2.99 2.25
CA LYS A 50 -20.67 2.99 3.10
C LYS A 50 -20.95 3.70 4.41
N LYS A 51 -20.86 2.95 5.51
CA LYS A 51 -20.81 3.53 6.86
C LYS A 51 -19.39 3.50 7.41
N TYR A 52 -18.85 4.65 7.77
CA TYR A 52 -17.52 4.79 8.36
C TYR A 52 -17.59 4.69 9.89
N ARG A 53 -16.58 4.08 10.49
CA ARG A 53 -16.35 4.05 11.93
C ARG A 53 -14.89 4.31 12.21
N CYS A 54 -14.62 5.08 13.27
CA CYS A 54 -13.26 5.21 13.78
C CYS A 54 -12.93 4.03 14.70
N VAL A 55 -11.95 3.21 14.32
CA VAL A 55 -11.51 2.04 15.10
C VAL A 55 -10.00 2.05 15.14
N LYS A 56 -9.37 1.99 16.32
CA LYS A 56 -7.90 2.02 16.48
C LYS A 56 -7.26 3.21 15.74
N ASN A 57 -7.89 4.37 15.83
CA ASN A 57 -7.46 5.63 15.21
C ASN A 57 -7.43 5.61 13.66
N ILE A 58 -8.15 4.69 13.03
CA ILE A 58 -8.28 4.59 11.58
C ILE A 58 -9.76 4.52 11.17
N CYS A 59 -10.11 5.17 10.06
CA CYS A 59 -11.45 5.10 9.50
C CYS A 59 -11.64 3.79 8.75
N ILE A 60 -12.53 2.93 9.25
CA ILE A 60 -12.93 1.68 8.61
C ILE A 60 -14.34 1.86 8.06
N TYR A 61 -14.55 1.51 6.79
CA TYR A 61 -15.90 1.48 6.22
C TYR A 61 -16.46 0.06 6.19
N ARG A 62 -17.76 -0.07 6.40
CA ARG A 62 -18.51 -1.29 6.14
C ARG A 62 -19.40 -1.08 4.93
N TRP A 63 -19.25 -1.95 3.94
CA TRP A 63 -20.17 -2.02 2.81
C TRP A 63 -21.45 -2.74 3.25
N PHE A 64 -22.59 -2.10 3.03
CA PHE A 64 -23.90 -2.73 3.15
C PHE A 64 -24.47 -2.79 1.74
N LEU A 65 -24.66 -4.03 1.26
CA LEU A 65 -25.20 -4.37 -0.05
C LEU A 65 -26.69 -4.69 0.11
#